data_AF-A0A7M7JJ06-F1
#
_entry.id   AF-A0A7M7JJ06-F1
#
_cell.length_a   1.000
_cell.length_b   1.000
_cell.length_c   1.000
_cell.angle_alpha   90.00
_cell.angle_beta   90.00
_cell.angle_gamma   90.00
#
_symmetry.space_group_name_H-M   'P 1'
#
loop_
_entity.id
_entity.type
_entity.pdbx_description
1 polymer ?
#
loop_
_entity_poly.entity_id
_entity_poly.type
_entity_poly.pdbx_seq_one_letter_code
_entity_poly.pdbx_strand_id
1 'polypeptide(L)'
;MTLNILIRSKLLFRLIILVGTVALIDSKCYILMPQDFYEKHQDVSEKSIHIDETKGQIISLPKNYSQVKIIVEDDNSALTNSEVASDPAPGTCTTLWTTTSLRAGISRQFFNRRVSTSDTTSKSSSGTQNSSTAKEQVPKMPVVRIKSGIIMGLIDTSAPNTVYKFLGVPFAEPPLGKLRFKHPVEISPWSGVFEAHRKPLPCLQGPFYINSNWTIDNVNSTEDCLYLNLWTPDSCVTSTNSECTPNKSVMVFIYGGTYTFGSSGWEMYDGAQLAGRGNVVVVTFNYRVGPLGFLYGGNQDAPGNAGLFDQLMVLKWVQDNIIKLGGDPRDVTLFGQSAGAISIGFHMVSPLSQGLFHKVIMESGSPLFRLTDPTREGPKKIEKLAYAMDCIQDGQTIETHSKEVVTCLQNKDGKELVNTTLFTFGINALTFFPIHGDTFLPEPAEKLINTGKLAKVPLLIGNNKDEGSYFVYYLFGRSLKLEDVSMVTKYEVDLYMTFSLQMLLQTNVRTIRERYLRNVKEDEGRKAIRKAAELVGDLAMICPTKYFAEQAAMQLFRNLARLGRNDPR
;
A
#
# COMPACT_ATOMS: atom_id res chain seq x y z
N MET A 1 -40.77 -16.40 -3.76
CA MET A 1 -41.68 -15.48 -4.47
C MET A 1 -41.03 -14.10 -4.47
N THR A 2 -41.04 -13.36 -5.59
CA THR A 2 -40.29 -12.09 -5.71
C THR A 2 -41.22 -10.92 -5.99
N LEU A 3 -41.41 -10.01 -5.03
CA LEU A 3 -41.85 -8.61 -5.22
C LEU A 3 -41.70 -7.87 -3.87
N ASN A 4 -40.62 -7.11 -3.62
CA ASN A 4 -40.39 -5.73 -4.04
C ASN A 4 -41.55 -4.76 -3.69
N ILE A 5 -41.36 -3.92 -2.65
CA ILE A 5 -41.86 -2.52 -2.59
C ILE A 5 -41.07 -1.73 -1.52
N LEU A 6 -40.78 -0.47 -1.83
CA LEU A 6 -40.10 0.53 -0.99
C LEU A 6 -40.92 0.93 0.26
N ILE A 7 -40.23 1.45 1.31
CA ILE A 7 -40.46 2.83 1.80
C ILE A 7 -39.29 3.33 2.67
N ARG A 8 -39.09 4.65 2.62
CA ARG A 8 -37.95 5.42 3.15
C ARG A 8 -37.94 5.52 4.69
N SER A 9 -36.78 5.33 5.31
CA SER A 9 -36.32 6.25 6.37
C SER A 9 -34.78 6.33 6.39
N LYS A 10 -34.22 7.55 6.45
CA LYS A 10 -32.76 7.80 6.49
C LYS A 10 -32.11 7.51 7.85
N LEU A 11 -32.83 6.84 8.76
CA LEU A 11 -32.42 6.65 10.15
C LEU A 11 -31.89 5.24 10.44
N LEU A 12 -32.55 4.19 9.92
CA LEU A 12 -32.17 2.79 10.23
C LEU A 12 -30.79 2.39 9.66
N PHE A 13 -30.41 2.90 8.49
CA PHE A 13 -29.11 2.58 7.87
C PHE A 13 -27.91 3.14 8.65
N ARG A 14 -28.11 4.10 9.56
CA ARG A 14 -27.07 4.58 10.47
C ARG A 14 -26.93 3.70 11.72
N LEU A 15 -27.89 2.83 12.01
CA LEU A 15 -27.84 1.92 13.16
C LEU A 15 -27.12 0.61 12.84
N ILE A 16 -27.17 0.15 11.58
CA ILE A 16 -26.55 -1.10 11.13
C ILE A 16 -25.03 -0.97 10.93
N ILE A 17 -24.50 0.26 10.88
CA ILE A 17 -23.05 0.54 10.73
C ILE A 17 -22.46 1.12 12.03
N LEU A 18 -23.01 0.72 13.19
CA LEU A 18 -22.43 1.02 14.50
C LEU A 18 -22.08 -0.28 15.24
N VAL A 19 -20.82 -0.64 15.06
CA VAL A 19 -20.14 -1.85 15.54
C VAL A 19 -20.28 -2.03 17.05
N GLY A 20 -20.65 -3.24 17.47
CA GLY A 20 -20.31 -3.79 18.77
C GLY A 20 -19.31 -4.93 18.59
N THR A 21 -18.02 -4.68 18.76
CA THR A 21 -17.00 -5.75 18.71
C THR A 21 -17.05 -6.51 20.03
N VAL A 22 -17.32 -7.81 19.98
CA VAL A 22 -17.20 -8.67 21.16
C VAL A 22 -15.72 -8.99 21.38
N ALA A 23 -15.15 -8.45 22.44
CA ALA A 23 -13.77 -8.74 22.85
C ALA A 23 -13.78 -9.79 23.97
N LEU A 24 -13.08 -10.91 23.78
CA LEU A 24 -12.82 -11.87 24.86
C LEU A 24 -11.54 -11.42 25.59
N ILE A 25 -11.67 -11.05 26.87
CA ILE A 25 -10.54 -10.71 27.75
C ILE A 25 -10.72 -11.51 29.04
N ASP A 26 -9.69 -12.26 29.44
CA ASP A 26 -9.68 -13.12 30.64
C ASP A 26 -10.95 -13.98 30.80
N SER A 27 -11.33 -14.65 29.70
CA SER A 27 -12.51 -15.52 29.59
C SER A 27 -13.87 -14.83 29.79
N LYS A 28 -13.94 -13.50 29.66
CA LYS A 28 -15.20 -12.72 29.69
C LYS A 28 -15.40 -12.01 28.35
N CYS A 29 -16.62 -12.03 27.81
CA CYS A 29 -16.98 -11.30 26.59
C CYS A 29 -17.44 -9.87 26.95
N TYR A 30 -16.78 -8.87 26.38
CA TYR A 30 -17.05 -7.44 26.53
C TYR A 30 -17.62 -6.87 25.22
N ILE A 31 -18.63 -6.00 25.31
CA ILE A 31 -19.18 -5.28 24.16
C ILE A 31 -18.65 -3.84 24.19
N LEU A 32 -17.90 -3.46 23.15
CA LEU A 32 -17.35 -2.12 23.00
C LEU A 32 -18.27 -1.25 22.13
N MET A 33 -18.54 -0.01 22.57
CA MET A 33 -19.33 0.98 21.82
C MET A 33 -18.52 2.27 21.56
N PRO A 34 -18.72 2.95 20.41
CA PRO A 34 -18.01 4.20 20.11
C PRO A 34 -18.42 5.38 21.01
N GLN A 35 -17.44 6.23 21.34
CA GLN A 35 -17.58 7.38 22.25
C GLN A 35 -18.61 8.43 21.75
N ASP A 36 -18.78 8.57 20.44
CA ASP A 36 -19.79 9.45 19.81
C ASP A 36 -21.24 9.14 20.24
N PHE A 37 -21.50 7.93 20.75
CA PHE A 37 -22.80 7.53 21.31
C PHE A 37 -22.99 8.05 22.76
N TYR A 38 -21.90 8.09 23.52
CA TYR A 38 -21.82 8.59 24.90
C TYR A 38 -21.91 10.12 24.94
N GLU A 39 -21.14 10.80 24.09
CA GLU A 39 -21.12 12.28 24.00
C GLU A 39 -22.46 12.89 23.55
N LYS A 40 -23.37 12.08 22.98
CA LYS A 40 -24.71 12.51 22.54
C LYS A 40 -25.81 12.45 23.59
N HIS A 41 -25.52 11.88 24.76
CA HIS A 41 -26.46 11.72 25.87
C HIS A 41 -25.81 12.19 27.17
N GLN A 42 -25.38 13.46 27.20
CA GLN A 42 -24.92 14.09 28.43
C GLN A 42 -26.08 14.28 29.41
N ASP A 43 -26.10 13.48 30.47
CA ASP A 43 -26.08 14.03 31.82
C ASP A 43 -25.45 13.02 32.79
N VAL A 44 -25.13 13.47 34.02
CA VAL A 44 -24.43 12.75 35.11
C VAL A 44 -22.91 12.74 35.00
N SER A 45 -22.31 13.44 35.97
CA SER A 45 -20.87 13.56 36.20
C SER A 45 -20.28 12.41 37.04
N GLU A 46 -18.95 12.36 37.08
CA GLU A 46 -18.10 11.33 37.67
C GLU A 46 -18.50 10.83 39.07
N LYS A 47 -18.47 9.50 39.27
CA LYS A 47 -17.69 8.86 40.36
C LYS A 47 -17.57 7.34 40.20
N SER A 48 -16.48 6.80 40.76
CA SER A 48 -15.93 5.46 40.50
C SER A 48 -16.76 4.30 41.08
N ILE A 49 -16.76 3.18 40.37
CA ILE A 49 -17.22 1.88 40.88
C ILE A 49 -16.07 1.23 41.68
N HIS A 50 -16.34 0.75 42.89
CA HIS A 50 -15.41 -0.12 43.63
C HIS A 50 -15.77 -1.60 43.45
N ILE A 51 -14.78 -2.39 43.07
CA ILE A 51 -14.85 -3.86 42.90
C ILE A 51 -13.84 -4.48 43.87
N ASP A 52 -14.25 -5.50 44.63
CA ASP A 52 -13.33 -6.36 45.37
C ASP A 52 -12.84 -7.47 44.43
N GLU A 53 -11.56 -7.38 44.07
CA GLU A 53 -10.90 -8.26 43.11
C GLU A 53 -10.80 -9.71 43.58
N THR A 54 -11.03 -10.01 44.87
CA THR A 54 -10.89 -11.37 45.42
C THR A 54 -12.16 -12.22 45.32
N LYS A 55 -13.34 -11.62 45.07
CA LYS A 55 -14.63 -12.34 45.08
C LYS A 55 -15.56 -12.07 43.90
N GLY A 56 -15.26 -11.08 43.05
CA GLY A 56 -16.03 -10.85 41.81
C GLY A 56 -17.50 -10.49 42.02
N GLN A 57 -17.87 -9.96 43.19
CA GLN A 57 -19.24 -9.50 43.50
C GLN A 57 -19.29 -7.98 43.71
N ILE A 58 -20.42 -7.37 43.32
CA ILE A 58 -20.72 -5.96 43.54
C ILE A 58 -21.19 -5.80 44.99
N ILE A 59 -20.46 -5.01 45.80
CA ILE A 59 -20.69 -4.95 47.25
C ILE A 59 -21.88 -4.06 47.65
N SER A 60 -22.30 -3.09 46.83
CA SER A 60 -23.58 -2.39 47.02
C SER A 60 -24.09 -1.68 45.75
N LEU A 61 -25.41 -1.47 45.68
CA LEU A 61 -26.08 -0.56 44.75
C LEU A 61 -26.71 0.60 45.55
N PRO A 62 -26.68 1.85 45.05
CA PRO A 62 -27.42 2.96 45.66
C PRO A 62 -28.94 2.72 45.65
N LYS A 63 -29.64 3.18 46.69
CA LYS A 63 -31.02 2.79 47.03
C LYS A 63 -32.14 3.09 46.00
N ASN A 64 -31.87 3.77 44.88
CA ASN A 64 -32.89 4.17 43.89
C ASN A 64 -32.72 3.53 42.50
N TYR A 65 -31.93 2.45 42.37
CA TYR A 65 -31.96 1.62 41.15
C TYR A 65 -33.14 0.63 41.19
N SER A 66 -34.30 1.04 40.68
CA SER A 66 -35.37 0.10 40.34
C SER A 66 -35.24 -0.35 38.88
N GLN A 67 -34.83 -1.62 38.70
CA GLN A 67 -34.73 -2.39 37.45
C GLN A 67 -33.47 -2.18 36.58
N VAL A 68 -32.47 -3.03 36.83
CA VAL A 68 -31.63 -3.61 35.76
C VAL A 68 -32.02 -5.08 35.67
N LYS A 69 -32.50 -5.54 34.50
CA LYS A 69 -32.88 -6.94 34.31
C LYS A 69 -31.68 -7.74 33.78
N ILE A 70 -31.03 -8.47 34.66
CA ILE A 70 -30.07 -9.51 34.29
C ILE A 70 -30.88 -10.76 33.89
N ILE A 71 -30.62 -11.32 32.72
CA ILE A 71 -31.09 -12.65 32.35
C ILE A 71 -29.90 -13.59 32.50
N VAL A 72 -30.03 -14.57 33.38
CA VAL A 72 -29.12 -15.71 33.51
C VAL A 72 -29.88 -16.91 32.96
N GLU A 73 -29.29 -17.61 32.01
CA GLU A 73 -29.76 -18.91 31.55
C GLU A 73 -29.01 -19.96 32.36
N ASP A 74 -29.73 -20.68 33.23
CA ASP A 74 -29.23 -21.85 33.95
C ASP A 74 -29.94 -23.09 33.40
N ASP A 75 -29.16 -24.09 32.99
CA ASP A 75 -29.68 -25.41 32.65
C ASP A 75 -30.25 -26.10 33.89
N ASN A 76 -31.57 -26.00 34.09
CA ASN A 76 -32.48 -27.14 34.41
C ASN A 76 -33.88 -26.66 34.83
N SER A 77 -34.86 -26.66 33.91
CA SER A 77 -36.20 -27.21 34.20
C SER A 77 -37.07 -27.45 32.95
N ALA A 78 -37.37 -28.73 32.70
CA ALA A 78 -38.54 -29.26 31.99
C ALA A 78 -38.84 -28.83 30.52
N LEU A 79 -38.22 -29.56 29.59
CA LEU A 79 -38.87 -30.31 28.49
C LEU A 79 -40.12 -29.73 27.78
N THR A 80 -40.02 -29.55 26.46
CA THR A 80 -40.63 -30.50 25.50
C THR A 80 -40.08 -30.34 24.07
N ASN A 81 -39.66 -31.46 23.47
CA ASN A 81 -39.53 -31.84 22.04
C ASN A 81 -39.38 -30.72 20.99
N SER A 82 -38.46 -30.73 20.01
CA SER A 82 -37.41 -31.66 19.53
C SER A 82 -36.71 -30.93 18.35
N GLU A 83 -35.45 -31.16 17.95
CA GLU A 83 -34.46 -32.21 18.25
C GLU A 83 -33.03 -31.61 18.15
N VAL A 84 -31.94 -32.40 18.30
CA VAL A 84 -30.56 -31.87 18.45
C VAL A 84 -29.54 -32.50 17.49
N ALA A 85 -28.69 -31.64 16.89
CA ALA A 85 -27.27 -31.88 16.56
C ALA A 85 -26.60 -30.52 16.27
N SER A 86 -25.43 -30.13 16.79
CA SER A 86 -24.48 -30.74 17.74
C SER A 86 -23.63 -29.62 18.41
N ASP A 87 -23.01 -29.89 19.58
CA ASP A 87 -22.36 -28.88 20.45
C ASP A 87 -21.27 -27.99 19.81
N PRO A 88 -21.19 -26.70 20.18
CA PRO A 88 -20.00 -25.87 20.06
C PRO A 88 -19.05 -26.02 21.27
N ALA A 89 -17.73 -25.98 21.04
CA ALA A 89 -16.72 -26.14 22.08
C ALA A 89 -16.60 -24.91 23.02
N PRO A 90 -16.09 -25.08 24.27
CA PRO A 90 -15.94 -23.97 25.21
C PRO A 90 -15.00 -22.88 24.67
N GLY A 91 -15.48 -21.63 24.62
CA GLY A 91 -14.67 -20.45 24.29
C GLY A 91 -15.09 -19.66 23.04
N THR A 92 -16.23 -19.95 22.40
CA THR A 92 -16.71 -19.21 21.22
C THR A 92 -17.90 -18.29 21.53
N CYS A 93 -17.70 -16.97 21.44
CA CYS A 93 -18.81 -16.00 21.35
C CYS A 93 -19.24 -15.86 19.88
N THR A 94 -20.37 -16.46 19.49
CA THR A 94 -20.94 -16.41 18.13
C THR A 94 -22.19 -15.54 18.02
N THR A 95 -22.37 -14.87 16.89
CA THR A 95 -23.57 -14.08 16.55
C THR A 95 -24.57 -14.91 15.73
N LEU A 96 -25.76 -15.14 16.29
CA LEU A 96 -26.87 -15.80 15.60
C LEU A 96 -27.62 -14.83 14.68
N TRP A 97 -27.83 -15.24 13.42
CA TRP A 97 -28.76 -14.58 12.49
C TRP A 97 -29.61 -15.61 11.77
N THR A 98 -30.92 -15.41 11.76
CA THR A 98 -31.85 -16.01 10.81
C THR A 98 -32.38 -14.92 9.89
N THR A 99 -32.36 -15.11 8.57
CA THR A 99 -32.95 -14.15 7.63
C THR A 99 -33.81 -14.84 6.58
N THR A 100 -34.94 -14.22 6.26
CA THR A 100 -35.82 -14.62 5.15
C THR A 100 -35.82 -13.49 4.12
N SER A 101 -35.60 -13.84 2.86
CA SER A 101 -35.25 -12.90 1.78
C SER A 101 -36.40 -12.02 1.27
N LEU A 102 -36.08 -10.86 0.66
CA LEU A 102 -36.78 -10.40 -0.56
C LEU A 102 -35.97 -9.37 -1.39
N ARG A 103 -36.03 -9.51 -2.72
CA ARG A 103 -35.32 -8.71 -3.75
C ARG A 103 -36.11 -7.47 -4.20
N ALA A 104 -35.40 -6.41 -4.62
CA ALA A 104 -35.99 -5.20 -5.21
C ALA A 104 -35.04 -4.46 -6.17
N GLY A 105 -35.55 -3.99 -7.32
CA GLY A 105 -34.86 -3.10 -8.28
C GLY A 105 -35.84 -2.20 -9.05
N ILE A 106 -35.34 -1.34 -9.96
CA ILE A 106 -35.97 -0.27 -10.82
C ILE A 106 -35.34 1.12 -10.50
N SER A 107 -35.02 2.03 -11.42
CA SER A 107 -34.78 2.02 -12.89
C SER A 107 -34.07 3.34 -13.31
N ARG A 108 -33.58 3.40 -14.56
CA ARG A 108 -32.94 4.58 -15.21
C ARG A 108 -33.93 5.71 -15.55
N GLN A 109 -33.45 6.95 -15.50
CA GLN A 109 -33.63 8.01 -16.53
C GLN A 109 -32.60 9.12 -16.23
N PHE A 110 -31.58 9.32 -17.07
CA PHE A 110 -31.54 10.22 -18.23
C PHE A 110 -31.95 11.68 -17.94
N PHE A 111 -30.96 12.58 -17.97
CA PHE A 111 -31.12 13.87 -18.65
C PHE A 111 -29.78 14.35 -19.24
N ASN A 112 -29.82 14.80 -20.49
CA ASN A 112 -28.67 15.39 -21.18
C ASN A 112 -28.39 16.81 -20.68
N ARG A 113 -27.12 17.24 -20.68
CA ARG A 113 -26.78 18.63 -21.01
C ARG A 113 -25.52 18.70 -21.87
N ARG A 114 -25.65 19.38 -23.00
CA ARG A 114 -24.58 19.58 -23.98
C ARG A 114 -23.68 20.75 -23.58
N VAL A 115 -22.46 20.67 -24.10
CA VAL A 115 -21.49 21.76 -24.28
C VAL A 115 -22.15 23.02 -24.83
N SER A 116 -21.73 24.18 -24.33
CA SER A 116 -21.87 25.48 -25.01
C SER A 116 -20.48 26.07 -25.25
N THR A 117 -20.09 26.16 -26.52
CA THR A 117 -18.94 26.95 -26.97
C THR A 117 -19.28 28.44 -26.92
N SER A 118 -18.31 29.28 -26.58
CA SER A 118 -18.40 30.73 -26.75
C SER A 118 -17.21 31.25 -27.53
N ASP A 119 -17.43 31.52 -28.81
CA ASP A 119 -16.52 32.32 -29.63
C ASP A 119 -16.45 33.75 -29.09
N THR A 120 -15.25 34.34 -29.08
CA THR A 120 -15.09 35.80 -29.04
C THR A 120 -14.08 36.23 -30.09
N THR A 121 -14.56 37.07 -31.01
CA THR A 121 -13.87 37.47 -32.23
C THR A 121 -12.73 38.46 -32.00
N SER A 122 -11.71 38.34 -32.85
CA SER A 122 -10.58 39.26 -32.99
C SER A 122 -10.97 40.73 -33.19
N LYS A 123 -10.17 41.65 -32.63
CA LYS A 123 -10.00 43.01 -33.15
C LYS A 123 -8.56 43.22 -33.58
N SER A 124 -8.37 43.69 -34.80
CA SER A 124 -7.09 44.06 -35.39
C SER A 124 -6.67 45.47 -34.98
N SER A 125 -5.41 45.67 -34.62
CA SER A 125 -4.75 46.98 -34.62
C SER A 125 -3.40 46.87 -35.30
N SER A 126 -3.23 47.61 -36.40
CA SER A 126 -2.00 47.66 -37.19
C SER A 126 -0.91 48.47 -36.48
N GLY A 127 0.26 47.85 -36.30
CA GLY A 127 1.46 48.53 -35.79
C GLY A 127 2.71 47.99 -36.49
N THR A 128 3.23 48.74 -37.47
CA THR A 128 4.48 48.41 -38.17
C THR A 128 5.68 48.68 -37.27
N GLN A 129 6.46 47.63 -36.96
CA GLN A 129 7.86 47.79 -36.55
C GLN A 129 8.75 46.80 -37.30
N ASN A 130 9.79 47.33 -37.94
CA ASN A 130 10.88 46.53 -38.48
C ASN A 130 11.67 45.94 -37.31
N SER A 131 11.79 44.62 -37.27
CA SER A 131 12.74 43.91 -36.41
C SER A 131 13.44 42.84 -37.23
N SER A 132 14.76 42.78 -37.09
CA SER A 132 15.64 41.88 -37.84
C SER A 132 15.33 40.41 -37.54
N THR A 133 15.23 39.60 -38.59
CA THR A 133 15.09 38.14 -38.49
C THR A 133 16.38 37.49 -38.02
N ALA A 134 16.62 37.54 -36.70
CA ALA A 134 17.32 36.45 -36.05
C ALA A 134 16.49 35.17 -36.32
N LYS A 135 17.10 34.18 -36.98
CA LYS A 135 16.51 32.84 -37.04
C LYS A 135 16.58 32.24 -35.65
N GLU A 136 15.52 32.44 -34.87
CA GLU A 136 15.31 31.73 -33.62
C GLU A 136 15.31 30.23 -33.95
N GLN A 137 16.41 29.55 -33.59
CA GLN A 137 16.49 28.10 -33.71
C GLN A 137 15.51 27.53 -32.70
N VAL A 138 14.30 27.22 -33.15
CA VAL A 138 13.32 26.44 -32.39
C VAL A 138 14.08 25.23 -31.82
N PRO A 139 14.19 25.09 -30.49
CA PRO A 139 14.96 24.01 -29.90
C PRO A 139 14.41 22.68 -30.44
N LYS A 140 15.26 21.88 -31.08
CA LYS A 140 14.84 20.56 -31.56
C LYS A 140 14.43 19.75 -30.35
N MET A 141 13.15 19.40 -30.28
CA MET A 141 12.60 18.54 -29.24
C MET A 141 13.41 17.25 -29.19
N PRO A 142 13.74 16.72 -28.00
CA PRO A 142 14.51 15.49 -27.89
C PRO A 142 13.67 14.31 -28.40
N VAL A 143 14.18 13.57 -29.37
CA VAL A 143 13.47 12.47 -30.05
C VAL A 143 14.36 11.23 -30.09
N VAL A 144 13.85 10.12 -29.54
CA VAL A 144 14.63 8.89 -29.34
C VAL A 144 13.85 7.67 -29.84
N ARG A 145 14.53 6.74 -30.53
CA ARG A 145 13.96 5.48 -31.01
C ARG A 145 14.26 4.32 -30.05
N ILE A 146 13.38 4.10 -29.08
CA ILE A 146 13.41 2.94 -28.18
C ILE A 146 13.02 1.64 -28.91
N LYS A 147 13.02 0.49 -28.22
CA LYS A 147 12.67 -0.84 -28.77
C LYS A 147 11.25 -0.86 -29.35
N SER A 148 10.30 -0.32 -28.59
CA SER A 148 8.87 -0.36 -28.93
C SER A 148 8.40 0.79 -29.84
N GLY A 149 9.23 1.79 -30.15
CA GLY A 149 8.82 2.89 -31.03
C GLY A 149 9.67 4.14 -30.89
N ILE A 150 9.14 5.28 -31.35
CA ILE A 150 9.78 6.60 -31.20
C ILE A 150 9.06 7.37 -30.10
N ILE A 151 9.83 8.01 -29.20
CA ILE A 151 9.35 8.92 -28.16
C ILE A 151 9.90 10.33 -28.40
N MET A 152 9.08 11.34 -28.12
CA MET A 152 9.46 12.76 -28.09
C MET A 152 9.28 13.30 -26.68
N GLY A 153 10.32 13.92 -26.12
CA GLY A 153 10.33 14.49 -24.78
C GLY A 153 10.34 16.01 -24.78
N LEU A 154 10.56 16.58 -23.60
CA LEU A 154 10.68 18.03 -23.36
C LEU A 154 12.10 18.39 -22.92
N ILE A 155 12.50 19.64 -23.13
CA ILE A 155 13.68 20.25 -22.51
C ILE A 155 13.26 20.85 -21.17
N ASP A 156 14.12 20.71 -20.14
CA ASP A 156 13.94 21.25 -18.80
C ASP A 156 15.20 22.01 -18.37
N THR A 157 15.01 23.27 -17.99
CA THR A 157 16.07 24.19 -17.54
C THR A 157 15.88 24.64 -16.09
N SER A 158 15.11 23.89 -15.29
CA SER A 158 14.90 24.16 -13.86
C SER A 158 16.06 23.67 -12.98
N ALA A 159 16.88 22.75 -13.48
CA ALA A 159 18.11 22.30 -12.85
C ALA A 159 19.32 23.14 -13.30
N PRO A 160 20.45 23.13 -12.57
CA PRO A 160 21.63 23.92 -12.93
C PRO A 160 22.25 23.57 -14.29
N ASN A 161 22.04 22.33 -14.75
CA ASN A 161 22.37 21.87 -16.09
C ASN A 161 21.06 21.56 -16.84
N THR A 162 21.05 21.75 -18.16
CA THR A 162 19.92 21.36 -19.01
C THR A 162 19.65 19.85 -18.88
N VAL A 163 18.38 19.50 -18.71
CA VAL A 163 17.90 18.11 -18.62
C VAL A 163 16.86 17.89 -19.72
N TYR A 164 16.84 16.69 -20.29
CA TYR A 164 15.81 16.24 -21.22
C TYR A 164 14.91 15.24 -20.50
N LYS A 165 13.59 15.43 -20.58
CA LYS A 165 12.62 14.59 -19.86
C LYS A 165 11.61 13.94 -20.80
N PHE A 166 11.35 12.66 -20.55
CA PHE A 166 10.37 11.84 -21.25
C PHE A 166 9.41 11.31 -20.19
N LEU A 167 8.20 11.87 -20.15
CA LEU A 167 7.22 11.63 -19.08
C LEU A 167 6.06 10.77 -19.62
N GLY A 168 5.64 9.78 -18.84
CA GLY A 168 4.53 8.90 -19.22
C GLY A 168 4.83 7.99 -20.41
N VAL A 169 6.06 7.48 -20.54
CA VAL A 169 6.41 6.47 -21.56
C VAL A 169 5.86 5.11 -21.13
N PRO A 170 5.06 4.41 -21.95
CA PRO A 170 4.53 3.10 -21.57
C PRO A 170 5.61 2.02 -21.65
N PHE A 171 5.62 1.10 -20.68
CA PHE A 171 6.59 -0.02 -20.63
C PHE A 171 5.94 -1.41 -20.72
N ALA A 172 4.61 -1.49 -20.57
CA ALA A 172 3.83 -2.72 -20.63
C ALA A 172 2.45 -2.44 -21.25
N GLU A 173 1.77 -3.49 -21.70
CA GLU A 173 0.35 -3.41 -22.10
C GLU A 173 -0.53 -2.96 -20.93
N PRO A 174 -1.59 -2.16 -21.16
CA PRO A 174 -2.54 -1.78 -20.13
C PRO A 174 -3.15 -3.02 -19.43
N PRO A 175 -3.08 -3.14 -18.09
CA PRO A 175 -3.48 -4.34 -17.35
C PRO A 175 -5.01 -4.43 -17.16
N LEU A 176 -5.77 -4.24 -18.23
CA LEU A 176 -7.23 -4.10 -18.26
C LEU A 176 -7.94 -5.44 -18.50
N GLY A 177 -9.16 -5.58 -17.96
CA GLY A 177 -10.03 -6.74 -18.20
C GLY A 177 -9.34 -8.06 -17.87
N LYS A 178 -9.12 -8.92 -18.88
CA LYS A 178 -8.43 -10.21 -18.72
C LYS A 178 -6.95 -10.09 -18.32
N LEU A 179 -6.33 -8.92 -18.42
CA LEU A 179 -4.97 -8.67 -17.93
C LEU A 179 -4.94 -8.15 -16.47
N ARG A 180 -6.10 -7.82 -15.88
CA ARG A 180 -6.19 -7.47 -14.45
C ARG A 180 -5.73 -8.67 -13.61
N PHE A 181 -4.94 -8.38 -12.57
CA PHE A 181 -4.24 -9.34 -11.69
C PHE A 181 -3.12 -10.18 -12.31
N LYS A 182 -3.01 -10.27 -13.65
CA LYS A 182 -1.92 -11.00 -14.31
C LYS A 182 -0.60 -10.25 -14.23
N HIS A 183 0.51 -10.98 -14.37
CA HIS A 183 1.82 -10.38 -14.65
C HIS A 183 1.74 -9.51 -15.92
N PRO A 184 2.49 -8.39 -15.99
CA PRO A 184 2.48 -7.48 -17.12
C PRO A 184 2.94 -8.17 -18.40
N VAL A 185 2.36 -7.75 -19.52
CA VAL A 185 2.76 -8.16 -20.88
C VAL A 185 3.64 -7.06 -21.47
N GLU A 186 4.70 -7.44 -22.18
CA GLU A 186 5.58 -6.48 -22.87
C GLU A 186 4.76 -5.69 -23.91
N ILE A 187 4.96 -4.36 -23.96
CA ILE A 187 4.16 -3.50 -24.84
C ILE A 187 4.47 -3.75 -26.33
N SER A 188 3.40 -3.90 -27.11
CA SER A 188 3.41 -3.99 -28.56
C SER A 188 4.08 -2.76 -29.19
N PRO A 189 4.96 -2.93 -30.20
CA PRO A 189 5.56 -1.80 -30.88
C PRO A 189 4.53 -0.89 -31.57
N TRP A 190 4.69 0.43 -31.45
CA TRP A 190 3.83 1.43 -32.08
C TRP A 190 4.48 2.09 -33.30
N SER A 191 3.62 2.52 -34.24
CA SER A 191 3.99 3.37 -35.36
C SER A 191 3.91 4.86 -34.99
N GLY A 192 4.79 5.68 -35.57
CA GLY A 192 4.78 7.13 -35.34
C GLY A 192 5.57 7.54 -34.08
N VAL A 193 5.27 8.74 -33.57
CA VAL A 193 5.96 9.36 -32.43
C VAL A 193 4.99 9.45 -31.25
N PHE A 194 5.42 8.96 -30.09
CA PHE A 194 4.70 9.10 -28.83
C PHE A 194 5.15 10.37 -28.09
N GLU A 195 4.20 11.24 -27.73
CA GLU A 195 4.46 12.48 -27.00
C GLU A 195 4.61 12.24 -25.50
N ALA A 196 5.86 12.03 -25.04
CA ALA A 196 6.21 11.80 -23.65
C ALA A 196 6.29 13.12 -22.85
N HIS A 197 5.18 13.87 -22.83
CA HIS A 197 5.12 15.24 -22.31
C HIS A 197 4.47 15.36 -20.92
N ARG A 198 3.78 14.32 -20.43
CA ARG A 198 2.93 14.38 -19.23
C ARG A 198 3.24 13.23 -18.28
N LYS A 199 3.36 13.52 -16.98
CA LYS A 199 3.48 12.48 -15.95
C LYS A 199 2.23 11.59 -15.97
N PRO A 200 2.35 10.27 -15.79
CA PRO A 200 1.21 9.37 -15.79
C PRO A 200 0.34 9.58 -14.55
N LEU A 201 -0.94 9.23 -14.69
CA LEU A 201 -1.84 9.13 -13.53
C LEU A 201 -1.37 8.00 -12.59
N PRO A 202 -1.66 8.07 -11.28
CA PRO A 202 -1.41 6.96 -10.37
C PRO A 202 -2.16 5.68 -10.80
N CYS A 203 -1.59 4.51 -10.50
CA CYS A 203 -2.33 3.25 -10.55
C CYS A 203 -3.55 3.30 -9.63
N LEU A 204 -4.65 2.67 -10.03
CA LEU A 204 -5.93 2.78 -9.35
C LEU A 204 -5.81 2.39 -7.87
N GLN A 205 -6.09 3.35 -6.99
CA GLN A 205 -5.83 3.26 -5.56
C GLN A 205 -6.82 4.15 -4.78
N GLY A 206 -6.98 3.87 -3.50
CA GLY A 206 -7.85 4.66 -2.64
C GLY A 206 -7.23 5.99 -2.20
N PRO A 207 -8.02 6.86 -1.55
CA PRO A 207 -7.52 8.10 -0.96
C PRO A 207 -6.49 7.80 0.14
N PHE A 208 -5.44 8.61 0.21
CA PHE A 208 -4.40 8.47 1.22
C PHE A 208 -4.43 9.66 2.19
N TYR A 209 -4.70 9.37 3.47
CA TYR A 209 -4.77 10.35 4.54
C TYR A 209 -3.45 10.40 5.30
N ILE A 210 -2.77 11.53 5.26
CA ILE A 210 -1.52 11.76 6.02
C ILE A 210 -1.86 12.36 7.38
N ASN A 211 -2.83 13.28 7.42
CA ASN A 211 -3.54 13.71 8.63
C ASN A 211 -4.94 14.23 8.28
N SER A 212 -5.70 14.67 9.27
CA SER A 212 -7.06 15.23 9.10
C SER A 212 -7.13 16.43 8.14
N ASN A 213 -6.03 17.16 7.94
CA ASN A 213 -5.93 18.34 7.06
C ASN A 213 -5.17 18.08 5.75
N TRP A 214 -4.47 16.95 5.60
CA TRP A 214 -3.66 16.65 4.43
C TRP A 214 -3.96 15.25 3.89
N THR A 215 -4.75 15.25 2.80
CA THR A 215 -5.14 14.06 2.03
C THR A 215 -4.50 14.17 0.65
N ILE A 216 -3.79 13.12 0.21
CA ILE A 216 -3.46 12.97 -1.20
C ILE A 216 -4.68 12.37 -1.88
N ASP A 217 -5.40 13.21 -2.62
CA ASP A 217 -6.61 12.81 -3.33
C ASP A 217 -6.26 12.02 -4.60
N ASN A 218 -6.28 10.69 -4.47
CA ASN A 218 -6.06 9.76 -5.56
C ASN A 218 -7.32 9.47 -6.41
N VAL A 219 -8.40 10.27 -6.30
CA VAL A 219 -9.64 10.12 -7.10
C VAL A 219 -9.38 10.08 -8.61
N ASN A 220 -8.31 10.75 -9.07
CA ASN A 220 -7.87 10.74 -10.47
C ASN A 220 -6.78 9.67 -10.75
N SER A 221 -7.06 8.41 -10.36
CA SER A 221 -6.22 7.23 -10.64
C SER A 221 -6.91 6.25 -11.60
N THR A 222 -6.14 5.36 -12.22
CA THR A 222 -6.55 4.52 -13.37
C THR A 222 -5.87 3.14 -13.36
N GLU A 223 -6.49 2.12 -13.97
CA GLU A 223 -5.86 0.81 -14.15
C GLU A 223 -4.83 0.83 -15.30
N ASP A 224 -5.06 1.65 -16.32
CA ASP A 224 -4.07 1.92 -17.37
C ASP A 224 -3.00 2.88 -16.83
N CYS A 225 -2.02 2.30 -16.14
CA CYS A 225 -1.05 3.05 -15.33
C CYS A 225 0.41 2.63 -15.50
N LEU A 226 0.73 1.63 -16.35
CA LEU A 226 2.07 1.04 -16.48
C LEU A 226 3.01 1.88 -17.36
N TYR A 227 3.33 3.06 -16.85
CA TYR A 227 4.17 4.08 -17.47
C TYR A 227 5.37 4.43 -16.59
N LEU A 228 6.45 4.89 -17.23
CA LEU A 228 7.63 5.44 -16.60
C LEU A 228 7.92 6.87 -17.04
N ASN A 229 8.71 7.57 -16.23
CA ASN A 229 9.26 8.89 -16.49
C ASN A 229 10.78 8.78 -16.45
N LEU A 230 11.45 9.56 -17.30
CA LEU A 230 12.89 9.60 -17.38
C LEU A 230 13.39 11.03 -17.51
N TRP A 231 14.50 11.33 -16.84
CA TRP A 231 15.26 12.56 -16.95
C TRP A 231 16.72 12.21 -17.26
N THR A 232 17.29 12.81 -18.30
CA THR A 232 18.70 12.62 -18.68
C THR A 232 19.39 13.97 -18.89
N PRO A 233 20.61 14.20 -18.35
CA PRO A 233 21.42 15.37 -18.66
C PRO A 233 22.13 15.24 -20.02
N ASP A 234 21.99 14.10 -20.70
CA ASP A 234 22.76 13.79 -21.90
C ASP A 234 22.14 14.38 -23.17
N SER A 235 22.89 15.21 -23.89
CA SER A 235 22.45 15.83 -25.15
C SER A 235 22.35 14.86 -26.32
N CYS A 236 22.81 13.60 -26.18
CA CYS A 236 22.60 12.54 -27.17
C CYS A 236 21.16 12.45 -27.68
N VAL A 237 20.16 12.73 -26.85
CA VAL A 237 18.73 12.64 -27.21
C VAL A 237 18.25 13.74 -28.17
N THR A 238 19.10 14.71 -28.52
CA THR A 238 18.80 15.82 -29.46
C THR A 238 19.54 15.72 -30.80
N SER A 239 20.52 14.82 -30.91
CA SER A 239 21.36 14.68 -32.09
C SER A 239 21.05 13.39 -32.85
N THR A 240 20.78 13.50 -34.14
CA THR A 240 20.51 12.34 -35.01
C THR A 240 21.78 11.68 -35.55
N ASN A 241 22.95 12.33 -35.45
CA ASN A 241 24.17 11.99 -36.21
C ASN A 241 25.47 11.93 -35.39
N SER A 242 25.44 12.06 -34.06
CA SER A 242 26.66 11.95 -33.23
C SER A 242 26.78 10.56 -32.60
N GLU A 243 27.99 10.00 -32.58
CA GLU A 243 28.34 8.80 -31.83
C GLU A 243 28.13 9.03 -30.32
N CYS A 244 26.92 8.77 -29.86
CA CYS A 244 26.64 8.77 -28.43
C CYS A 244 27.44 7.63 -27.78
N THR A 245 28.34 7.98 -26.86
CA THR A 245 28.97 7.00 -25.97
C THR A 245 28.24 7.04 -24.63
N PRO A 246 27.30 6.10 -24.38
CA PRO A 246 26.50 6.09 -23.16
C PRO A 246 27.42 5.81 -21.97
N ASN A 247 27.45 6.73 -21.00
CA ASN A 247 28.37 6.65 -19.86
C ASN A 247 27.76 7.16 -18.54
N LYS A 248 26.48 7.52 -18.52
CA LYS A 248 25.81 8.02 -17.32
C LYS A 248 25.36 6.86 -16.44
N SER A 249 25.65 6.93 -15.14
CA SER A 249 24.99 6.06 -14.17
C SER A 249 23.48 6.22 -14.25
N VAL A 250 22.74 5.13 -14.07
CA VAL A 250 21.28 5.11 -14.10
C VAL A 250 20.76 4.92 -12.68
N MET A 251 19.82 5.76 -12.25
CA MET A 251 19.14 5.66 -10.95
C MET A 251 17.67 5.38 -11.17
N VAL A 252 17.19 4.20 -10.74
CA VAL A 252 15.81 3.74 -10.92
C VAL A 252 15.09 3.81 -9.57
N PHE A 253 14.12 4.71 -9.46
CA PHE A 253 13.35 4.94 -8.24
C PHE A 253 12.12 4.03 -8.15
N ILE A 254 11.99 3.32 -7.03
CA ILE A 254 10.77 2.59 -6.66
C ILE A 254 10.11 3.33 -5.49
N TYR A 255 8.88 3.82 -5.68
CA TYR A 255 8.18 4.57 -4.64
C TYR A 255 7.70 3.69 -3.48
N GLY A 256 7.50 4.32 -2.32
CA GLY A 256 6.85 3.72 -1.15
C GLY A 256 5.32 3.87 -1.19
N GLY A 257 4.68 3.49 -0.08
CA GLY A 257 3.21 3.57 0.06
C GLY A 257 2.55 2.25 0.46
N THR A 258 3.23 1.46 1.30
CA THR A 258 2.80 0.17 1.86
C THR A 258 2.22 -0.84 0.86
N TYR A 259 2.60 -0.74 -0.42
CA TYR A 259 2.00 -1.47 -1.55
C TYR A 259 0.49 -1.22 -1.77
N THR A 260 -0.10 -0.18 -1.18
CA THR A 260 -1.54 0.14 -1.32
C THR A 260 -1.82 1.47 -2.03
N PHE A 261 -0.84 2.37 -2.06
CA PHE A 261 -0.89 3.66 -2.74
C PHE A 261 0.52 4.06 -3.23
N GLY A 262 0.63 5.19 -3.94
CA GLY A 262 1.87 5.75 -4.46
C GLY A 262 1.77 6.10 -5.95
N SER A 263 2.64 7.00 -6.42
CA SER A 263 2.72 7.38 -7.84
C SER A 263 4.09 7.93 -8.20
N SER A 264 4.61 7.54 -9.36
CA SER A 264 5.80 8.15 -9.98
C SER A 264 5.56 9.58 -10.48
N GLY A 265 4.29 9.98 -10.59
CA GLY A 265 3.88 11.29 -11.05
C GLY A 265 3.93 12.40 -9.98
N TRP A 266 4.12 12.06 -8.70
CA TRP A 266 4.16 13.05 -7.62
C TRP A 266 5.36 14.01 -7.75
N GLU A 267 5.16 15.29 -7.40
CA GLU A 267 6.17 16.34 -7.56
C GLU A 267 7.41 16.11 -6.70
N MET A 268 7.26 15.51 -5.51
CA MET A 268 8.36 15.15 -4.62
C MET A 268 9.33 14.11 -5.21
N TYR A 269 8.97 13.46 -6.33
CA TYR A 269 9.79 12.50 -7.06
C TYR A 269 10.21 13.01 -8.45
N ASP A 270 10.19 14.33 -8.70
CA ASP A 270 10.68 14.87 -9.96
C ASP A 270 12.21 14.67 -10.10
N GLY A 271 12.61 13.91 -11.12
CA GLY A 271 14.01 13.56 -11.33
C GLY A 271 14.91 14.69 -11.83
N ALA A 272 14.38 15.86 -12.22
CA ALA A 272 15.16 16.90 -12.90
C ALA A 272 16.35 17.41 -12.07
N GLN A 273 16.16 17.67 -10.77
CA GLN A 273 17.24 18.16 -9.91
C GLN A 273 18.32 17.10 -9.68
N LEU A 274 17.94 15.83 -9.51
CA LEU A 274 18.89 14.72 -9.33
C LEU A 274 19.67 14.43 -10.62
N ALA A 275 18.98 14.40 -11.76
CA ALA A 275 19.62 14.20 -13.07
C ALA A 275 20.59 15.34 -13.41
N GLY A 276 20.15 16.59 -13.27
CA GLY A 276 20.95 17.77 -13.62
C GLY A 276 22.12 18.03 -12.68
N ARG A 277 21.98 17.80 -11.36
CA ARG A 277 23.06 18.00 -10.38
C ARG A 277 23.97 16.79 -10.24
N GLY A 278 23.40 15.58 -10.27
CA GLY A 278 24.14 14.32 -10.16
C GLY A 278 24.84 13.88 -11.45
N ASN A 279 24.47 14.45 -12.61
CA ASN A 279 24.93 14.02 -13.94
C ASN A 279 24.62 12.53 -14.20
N VAL A 280 23.40 12.12 -13.82
CA VAL A 280 22.88 10.74 -13.90
C VAL A 280 21.57 10.69 -14.67
N VAL A 281 21.23 9.54 -15.25
CA VAL A 281 19.88 9.30 -15.78
C VAL A 281 18.98 8.86 -14.62
N VAL A 282 17.85 9.54 -14.43
CA VAL A 282 16.87 9.20 -13.40
C VAL A 282 15.64 8.60 -14.05
N VAL A 283 15.17 7.46 -13.54
CA VAL A 283 13.93 6.79 -13.96
C VAL A 283 13.00 6.67 -12.76
N THR A 284 11.75 7.09 -12.90
CA THR A 284 10.66 6.80 -11.94
C THR A 284 9.55 6.08 -12.67
N PHE A 285 8.80 5.20 -12.02
CA PHE A 285 7.77 4.42 -12.72
C PHE A 285 6.63 3.97 -11.82
N ASN A 286 5.49 3.69 -12.42
CA ASN A 286 4.32 3.14 -11.74
C ASN A 286 4.37 1.60 -11.73
N TYR A 287 3.97 1.02 -10.60
CA TYR A 287 3.65 -0.40 -10.47
C TYR A 287 2.28 -0.55 -9.79
N ARG A 288 1.54 -1.62 -10.11
CA ARG A 288 0.21 -1.84 -9.53
C ARG A 288 0.27 -2.05 -8.03
N VAL A 289 -0.72 -1.51 -7.33
CA VAL A 289 -0.85 -1.52 -5.86
C VAL A 289 -2.16 -2.17 -5.43
N GLY A 290 -2.26 -2.48 -4.14
CA GLY A 290 -3.43 -3.07 -3.49
C GLY A 290 -3.81 -4.41 -4.14
N PRO A 291 -5.12 -4.72 -4.26
CA PRO A 291 -5.57 -5.97 -4.86
C PRO A 291 -5.16 -6.06 -6.34
N LEU A 292 -5.04 -4.95 -7.07
CA LEU A 292 -4.68 -4.95 -8.49
C LEU A 292 -3.23 -5.38 -8.73
N GLY A 293 -2.34 -5.18 -7.76
CA GLY A 293 -0.93 -5.56 -7.82
C GLY A 293 -0.56 -6.84 -7.05
N PHE A 294 -1.29 -7.19 -5.99
CA PHE A 294 -0.86 -8.22 -5.03
C PHE A 294 -1.95 -9.22 -4.63
N LEU A 295 -3.07 -9.30 -5.35
CA LEU A 295 -4.06 -10.35 -5.19
C LEU A 295 -3.53 -11.69 -5.73
N TYR A 296 -3.59 -12.72 -4.88
CA TYR A 296 -3.28 -14.10 -5.22
C TYR A 296 -4.58 -14.91 -5.22
N GLY A 297 -4.96 -15.44 -6.39
CA GLY A 297 -6.15 -16.26 -6.57
C GLY A 297 -5.87 -17.77 -6.69
N GLY A 298 -4.62 -18.21 -6.56
CA GLY A 298 -4.26 -19.62 -6.69
C GLY A 298 -4.25 -20.17 -8.13
N ASN A 299 -4.27 -19.31 -9.15
CA ASN A 299 -4.23 -19.71 -10.56
C ASN A 299 -3.40 -18.74 -11.41
N GLN A 300 -3.18 -19.10 -12.68
CA GLN A 300 -2.42 -18.31 -13.67
C GLN A 300 -3.08 -16.96 -14.04
N ASP A 301 -4.37 -16.78 -13.74
CA ASP A 301 -5.12 -15.56 -14.04
C ASP A 301 -5.03 -14.52 -12.91
N ALA A 302 -4.65 -14.96 -11.69
CA ALA A 302 -4.25 -14.11 -10.57
C ALA A 302 -3.08 -14.76 -9.79
N PRO A 303 -1.86 -14.80 -10.36
CA PRO A 303 -0.72 -15.52 -9.80
C PRO A 303 -0.06 -14.84 -8.58
N GLY A 304 -0.57 -13.69 -8.13
CA GLY A 304 0.10 -12.85 -7.13
C GLY A 304 1.29 -12.08 -7.70
N ASN A 305 1.87 -11.21 -6.87
CA ASN A 305 3.08 -10.43 -7.15
C ASN A 305 3.10 -9.59 -8.45
N ALA A 306 1.95 -9.33 -9.08
CA ALA A 306 1.86 -8.57 -10.33
C ALA A 306 2.60 -7.22 -10.26
N GLY A 307 2.54 -6.50 -9.13
CA GLY A 307 3.30 -5.28 -8.90
C GLY A 307 4.82 -5.45 -8.83
N LEU A 308 5.35 -6.60 -8.35
CA LEU A 308 6.79 -6.90 -8.43
C LEU A 308 7.21 -7.27 -9.87
N PHE A 309 6.33 -7.91 -10.64
CA PHE A 309 6.58 -8.15 -12.06
C PHE A 309 6.48 -6.88 -12.91
N ASP A 310 5.65 -5.90 -12.53
CA ASP A 310 5.66 -4.55 -13.13
C ASP A 310 7.02 -3.87 -12.93
N GLN A 311 7.58 -3.92 -11.72
CA GLN A 311 8.92 -3.43 -11.42
C GLN A 311 9.99 -4.19 -12.25
N LEU A 312 9.89 -5.53 -12.33
CA LEU A 312 10.79 -6.35 -13.16
C LEU A 312 10.72 -5.98 -14.65
N MET A 313 9.53 -5.64 -15.18
CA MET A 313 9.36 -5.20 -16.55
C MET A 313 10.11 -3.89 -16.80
N VAL A 314 10.08 -2.94 -15.85
CA VAL A 314 10.87 -1.71 -15.95
C VAL A 314 12.37 -1.98 -15.88
N LEU A 315 12.84 -2.91 -15.04
CA LEU A 315 14.26 -3.27 -15.02
C LEU A 315 14.74 -3.84 -16.37
N LYS A 316 13.92 -4.68 -17.02
CA LYS A 316 14.18 -5.17 -18.38
C LYS A 316 14.11 -4.05 -19.43
N TRP A 317 13.12 -3.15 -19.33
CA TRP A 317 13.00 -1.99 -20.20
C TRP A 317 14.25 -1.09 -20.12
N VAL A 318 14.79 -0.87 -18.92
CA VAL A 318 16.03 -0.11 -18.71
C VAL A 318 17.20 -0.78 -19.43
N GLN A 319 17.40 -2.10 -19.26
CA GLN A 319 18.45 -2.84 -19.97
C GLN A 319 18.33 -2.71 -21.50
N ASP A 320 17.11 -2.82 -22.05
CA ASP A 320 16.86 -2.77 -23.50
C ASP A 320 16.97 -1.36 -24.12
N ASN A 321 16.77 -0.28 -23.34
CA ASN A 321 16.52 1.05 -23.89
C ASN A 321 17.41 2.17 -23.35
N ILE A 322 17.93 2.09 -22.13
CA ILE A 322 18.56 3.23 -21.44
C ILE A 322 19.83 3.73 -22.15
N ILE A 323 20.49 2.82 -22.87
CA ILE A 323 21.65 3.09 -23.72
C ILE A 323 21.39 4.18 -24.77
N LYS A 324 20.15 4.30 -25.25
CA LYS A 324 19.73 5.29 -26.25
C LYS A 324 19.39 6.66 -25.64
N LEU A 325 19.45 6.75 -24.31
CA LEU A 325 19.09 7.91 -23.49
C LEU A 325 20.30 8.42 -22.67
N GLY A 326 21.51 7.95 -23.03
CA GLY A 326 22.80 8.31 -22.41
C GLY A 326 23.23 7.42 -21.23
N GLY A 327 22.36 6.55 -20.73
CA GLY A 327 22.62 5.71 -19.56
C GLY A 327 23.43 4.45 -19.89
N ASP A 328 24.34 4.04 -19.01
CA ASP A 328 25.00 2.73 -19.09
C ASP A 328 24.11 1.65 -18.42
N PRO A 329 23.58 0.66 -19.17
CA PRO A 329 22.81 -0.44 -18.58
C PRO A 329 23.61 -1.31 -17.59
N ARG A 330 24.95 -1.21 -17.61
CA ARG A 330 25.87 -1.90 -16.69
C ARG A 330 26.17 -1.08 -15.42
N ASP A 331 25.59 0.10 -15.26
CA ASP A 331 25.73 0.94 -14.06
C ASP A 331 24.38 1.42 -13.51
N VAL A 332 23.47 0.47 -13.30
CA VAL A 332 22.12 0.70 -12.78
C VAL A 332 22.09 0.61 -11.24
N THR A 333 21.62 1.67 -10.60
CA THR A 333 21.37 1.78 -9.17
C THR A 333 19.87 1.74 -8.92
N LEU A 334 19.36 0.79 -8.13
CA LEU A 334 18.00 0.87 -7.62
C LEU A 334 17.99 1.74 -6.37
N PHE A 335 17.03 2.66 -6.24
CA PHE A 335 16.81 3.40 -5.00
C PHE A 335 15.32 3.51 -4.71
N GLY A 336 14.94 3.62 -3.44
CA GLY A 336 13.54 3.56 -3.07
C GLY A 336 13.32 3.65 -1.58
N GLN A 337 12.10 4.04 -1.21
CA GLN A 337 11.73 4.36 0.16
C GLN A 337 10.57 3.47 0.64
N SER A 338 10.59 3.04 1.91
CA SER A 338 9.56 2.19 2.51
C SER A 338 9.26 0.95 1.65
N ALA A 339 8.03 0.76 1.16
CA ALA A 339 7.67 -0.34 0.25
C ALA A 339 8.57 -0.44 -1.01
N GLY A 340 9.13 0.67 -1.49
CA GLY A 340 10.14 0.68 -2.54
C GLY A 340 11.47 0.08 -2.10
N ALA A 341 11.96 0.41 -0.90
CA ALA A 341 13.14 -0.24 -0.31
C ALA A 341 12.92 -1.74 -0.05
N ILE A 342 11.73 -2.11 0.44
CA ILE A 342 11.31 -3.51 0.60
C ILE A 342 11.34 -4.23 -0.75
N SER A 343 10.81 -3.60 -1.82
CA SER A 343 10.82 -4.13 -3.19
C SER A 343 12.24 -4.35 -3.72
N ILE A 344 13.16 -3.40 -3.50
CA ILE A 344 14.58 -3.55 -3.83
C ILE A 344 15.18 -4.76 -3.10
N GLY A 345 14.87 -4.94 -1.82
CA GLY A 345 15.23 -6.12 -1.06
C GLY A 345 14.74 -7.43 -1.69
N PHE A 346 13.52 -7.46 -2.23
CA PHE A 346 13.00 -8.62 -2.96
C PHE A 346 13.71 -8.82 -4.31
N HIS A 347 14.00 -7.75 -5.07
CA HIS A 347 14.84 -7.85 -6.27
C HIS A 347 16.25 -8.39 -5.96
N MET A 348 16.84 -8.06 -4.81
CA MET A 348 18.15 -8.60 -4.39
C MET A 348 18.15 -10.11 -4.11
N VAL A 349 17.03 -10.71 -3.72
CA VAL A 349 16.93 -12.17 -3.50
C VAL A 349 16.24 -12.90 -4.65
N SER A 350 15.65 -12.18 -5.61
CA SER A 350 14.97 -12.74 -6.76
C SER A 350 15.97 -13.31 -7.79
N PRO A 351 15.76 -14.54 -8.30
CA PRO A 351 16.56 -15.06 -9.39
C PRO A 351 16.28 -14.32 -10.71
N LEU A 352 15.06 -13.79 -10.90
CA LEU A 352 14.66 -13.11 -12.14
C LEU A 352 15.27 -11.72 -12.32
N SER A 353 15.80 -11.13 -11.24
CA SER A 353 16.33 -9.77 -11.22
C SER A 353 17.87 -9.71 -11.25
N GLN A 354 18.55 -10.86 -11.20
CA GLN A 354 20.01 -10.93 -11.20
C GLN A 354 20.60 -10.33 -12.48
N GLY A 355 21.62 -9.48 -12.34
CA GLY A 355 22.28 -8.80 -13.45
C GLY A 355 21.51 -7.61 -14.05
N LEU A 356 20.28 -7.34 -13.64
CA LEU A 356 19.53 -6.16 -14.12
C LEU A 356 19.91 -4.85 -13.40
N PHE A 357 20.61 -4.95 -12.26
CA PHE A 357 21.07 -3.83 -11.45
C PHE A 357 22.40 -4.15 -10.75
N HIS A 358 23.11 -3.09 -10.36
CA HIS A 358 24.53 -3.11 -10.02
C HIS A 358 24.85 -2.44 -8.68
N LYS A 359 23.97 -1.57 -8.18
CA LYS A 359 24.02 -0.88 -6.87
C LYS A 359 22.62 -0.77 -6.29
N VAL A 360 22.50 -0.63 -4.97
CA VAL A 360 21.21 -0.41 -4.30
C VAL A 360 21.29 0.64 -3.18
N ILE A 361 20.21 1.40 -3.05
CA ILE A 361 19.98 2.36 -1.96
C ILE A 361 18.60 2.04 -1.35
N MET A 362 18.55 1.79 -0.04
CA MET A 362 17.35 1.34 0.66
C MET A 362 17.02 2.30 1.82
N GLU A 363 15.99 3.12 1.62
CA GLU A 363 15.58 4.16 2.56
C GLU A 363 14.39 3.67 3.40
N SER A 364 14.58 3.50 4.71
CA SER A 364 13.50 3.15 5.65
C SER A 364 12.71 1.87 5.29
N GLY A 365 13.39 0.80 4.87
CA GLY A 365 12.74 -0.48 4.59
C GLY A 365 13.70 -1.61 4.21
N SER A 366 13.23 -2.86 4.39
CA SER A 366 13.98 -4.08 4.06
C SER A 366 13.01 -5.24 3.76
N PRO A 367 13.42 -6.31 3.06
CA PRO A 367 12.55 -7.45 2.72
C PRO A 367 12.23 -8.34 3.93
N LEU A 368 12.62 -7.90 5.14
CA LEU A 368 12.38 -8.54 6.43
C LEU A 368 11.30 -7.81 7.25
N PHE A 369 10.52 -6.93 6.62
CA PHE A 369 9.38 -6.25 7.23
C PHE A 369 8.35 -7.28 7.76
N ARG A 370 8.11 -7.31 9.08
CA ARG A 370 7.36 -8.39 9.77
C ARG A 370 5.90 -8.09 10.10
N LEU A 371 5.36 -6.92 9.75
CA LEU A 371 3.96 -6.58 10.07
C LEU A 371 2.93 -7.12 9.06
N THR A 372 3.34 -7.99 8.14
CA THR A 372 2.49 -8.66 7.16
C THR A 372 2.68 -10.17 7.24
N ASP A 373 1.61 -10.94 7.11
CA ASP A 373 1.75 -12.35 6.73
C ASP A 373 1.67 -12.50 5.19
N PRO A 374 2.78 -12.87 4.52
CA PRO A 374 2.84 -13.06 3.08
C PRO A 374 2.29 -14.43 2.62
N THR A 375 1.73 -15.25 3.53
CA THR A 375 1.34 -16.64 3.21
C THR A 375 0.02 -17.11 3.85
N ARG A 376 -0.11 -17.06 5.18
CA ARG A 376 -1.05 -17.92 5.93
C ARG A 376 -2.54 -17.58 5.73
N GLU A 377 -2.83 -16.41 5.17
CA GLU A 377 -4.21 -15.97 4.90
C GLU A 377 -4.45 -15.52 3.45
N GLY A 378 -3.53 -15.78 2.50
CA GLY A 378 -3.72 -15.41 1.08
C GLY A 378 -5.09 -15.82 0.53
N PRO A 379 -5.47 -17.11 0.62
CA PRO A 379 -6.81 -17.61 0.27
C PRO A 379 -7.96 -16.90 1.00
N LYS A 380 -7.89 -16.78 2.32
CA LYS A 380 -8.93 -16.13 3.14
C LYS A 380 -9.12 -14.64 2.80
N LYS A 381 -8.06 -13.94 2.40
CA LYS A 381 -8.10 -12.54 1.97
C LYS A 381 -8.87 -12.41 0.65
N ILE A 382 -8.59 -13.24 -0.35
CA ILE A 382 -9.35 -13.19 -1.60
C ILE A 382 -10.80 -13.66 -1.41
N GLU A 383 -11.05 -14.67 -0.56
CA GLU A 383 -12.42 -15.13 -0.26
C GLU A 383 -13.27 -14.04 0.40
N LYS A 384 -12.76 -13.33 1.41
CA LYS A 384 -13.45 -12.18 2.04
C LYS A 384 -13.77 -11.07 1.04
N LEU A 385 -12.81 -10.73 0.16
CA LEU A 385 -13.05 -9.74 -0.89
C LEU A 385 -14.07 -10.23 -1.93
N ALA A 386 -13.97 -11.50 -2.35
CA ALA A 386 -14.90 -12.10 -3.30
C ALA A 386 -16.33 -12.14 -2.74
N TYR A 387 -16.50 -12.44 -1.46
CA TYR A 387 -17.80 -12.46 -0.79
C TYR A 387 -18.40 -11.05 -0.73
N ALA A 388 -17.61 -10.06 -0.31
CA ALA A 388 -18.02 -8.65 -0.30
C ALA A 388 -18.29 -8.06 -1.71
N MET A 389 -17.88 -8.76 -2.77
CA MET A 389 -18.11 -8.40 -4.18
C MET A 389 -19.11 -9.34 -4.88
N ASP A 390 -19.89 -10.17 -4.17
CA ASP A 390 -20.83 -11.14 -4.78
C ASP A 390 -20.18 -12.10 -5.82
N CYS A 391 -18.89 -12.42 -5.66
CA CYS A 391 -18.11 -13.28 -6.55
C CYS A 391 -17.88 -14.71 -6.04
N ILE A 392 -18.33 -15.01 -4.82
CA ILE A 392 -18.29 -16.35 -4.19
C ILE A 392 -19.52 -16.51 -3.29
N GLN A 393 -20.08 -17.72 -3.19
CA GLN A 393 -21.24 -18.03 -2.35
C GLN A 393 -20.84 -18.86 -1.11
N ASP A 394 -21.74 -18.95 -0.13
CA ASP A 394 -21.54 -19.79 1.05
C ASP A 394 -21.21 -21.24 0.66
N GLY A 395 -20.15 -21.79 1.27
CA GLY A 395 -19.64 -23.12 0.97
C GLY A 395 -18.71 -23.23 -0.25
N GLN A 396 -18.50 -22.17 -1.02
CA GLN A 396 -17.46 -22.10 -2.05
C GLN A 396 -16.15 -21.55 -1.47
N THR A 397 -15.02 -22.10 -1.91
CA THR A 397 -13.66 -21.64 -1.52
C THR A 397 -12.85 -21.27 -2.75
N ILE A 398 -11.80 -20.46 -2.58
CA ILE A 398 -10.89 -20.16 -3.69
C ILE A 398 -10.14 -21.42 -4.16
N GLU A 399 -9.90 -22.38 -3.27
CA GLU A 399 -9.27 -23.66 -3.61
C GLU A 399 -10.09 -24.48 -4.61
N THR A 400 -11.43 -24.35 -4.57
CA THR A 400 -12.36 -25.10 -5.42
C THR A 400 -12.90 -24.31 -6.61
N HIS A 401 -13.07 -22.99 -6.46
CA HIS A 401 -13.71 -22.11 -7.45
C HIS A 401 -12.80 -20.93 -7.89
N SER A 402 -11.49 -21.12 -7.79
CA SER A 402 -10.44 -20.14 -8.14
C SER A 402 -10.73 -19.40 -9.45
N LYS A 403 -11.12 -20.13 -10.50
CA LYS A 403 -11.30 -19.59 -11.85
C LYS A 403 -12.55 -18.74 -11.98
N GLU A 404 -13.68 -19.18 -11.44
CA GLU A 404 -14.94 -18.42 -11.41
C GLU A 404 -14.77 -17.13 -10.62
N VAL A 405 -14.16 -17.21 -9.43
CA VAL A 405 -13.93 -16.07 -8.53
C VAL A 405 -13.04 -15.02 -9.19
N VAL A 406 -11.87 -15.42 -9.73
CA VAL A 406 -10.97 -14.49 -10.42
C VAL A 406 -11.63 -13.89 -11.66
N THR A 407 -12.35 -14.68 -12.44
CA THR A 407 -13.10 -14.18 -13.62
C THR A 407 -14.18 -13.17 -13.21
N CYS A 408 -14.88 -13.41 -12.10
CA CYS A 408 -15.86 -12.45 -11.57
C CYS A 408 -15.18 -11.14 -11.15
N LEU A 409 -14.10 -11.20 -10.36
CA LEU A 409 -13.35 -10.02 -9.90
C LEU A 409 -12.70 -9.25 -11.07
N GLN A 410 -12.31 -9.91 -12.16
CA GLN A 410 -11.85 -9.26 -13.40
C GLN A 410 -12.95 -8.46 -14.13
N ASN A 411 -14.22 -8.83 -13.94
CA ASN A 411 -15.37 -8.16 -14.57
C ASN A 411 -16.03 -7.08 -13.69
N LYS A 412 -15.60 -6.91 -12.43
CA LYS A 412 -16.07 -5.84 -11.53
C LYS A 412 -15.51 -4.47 -11.91
N ASP A 413 -16.15 -3.40 -11.44
CA ASP A 413 -15.56 -2.07 -11.55
C ASP A 413 -14.30 -1.96 -10.68
N GLY A 414 -13.26 -1.32 -11.20
CA GLY A 414 -11.98 -1.20 -10.49
C GLY A 414 -12.07 -0.32 -9.24
N LYS A 415 -12.89 0.75 -9.27
CA LYS A 415 -13.06 1.66 -8.11
C LYS A 415 -13.90 0.98 -7.04
N GLU A 416 -14.93 0.24 -7.42
CA GLU A 416 -15.69 -0.66 -6.55
C GLU A 416 -14.76 -1.67 -5.86
N LEU A 417 -13.93 -2.40 -6.61
CA LEU A 417 -12.97 -3.38 -6.07
C LEU A 417 -12.00 -2.77 -5.03
N VAL A 418 -11.44 -1.59 -5.33
CA VAL A 418 -10.52 -0.88 -4.42
C VAL A 418 -11.24 -0.34 -3.18
N ASN A 419 -12.44 0.23 -3.34
CA ASN A 419 -13.23 0.75 -2.22
C ASN A 419 -13.74 -0.36 -1.30
N THR A 420 -14.25 -1.47 -1.86
CA THR A 420 -14.67 -2.64 -1.11
C THR A 420 -13.49 -3.29 -0.39
N THR A 421 -12.29 -3.28 -0.98
CA THR A 421 -11.07 -3.70 -0.28
C THR A 421 -10.81 -2.84 0.96
N LEU A 422 -10.84 -1.51 0.84
CA LEU A 422 -10.65 -0.61 1.99
C LEU A 422 -11.75 -0.76 3.05
N PHE A 423 -12.98 -1.08 2.65
CA PHE A 423 -14.08 -1.32 3.58
C PHE A 423 -13.95 -2.66 4.31
N THR A 424 -13.68 -3.74 3.57
CA THR A 424 -13.63 -5.13 4.08
C THR A 424 -12.45 -5.35 5.02
N PHE A 425 -11.30 -4.75 4.74
CA PHE A 425 -10.09 -4.91 5.54
C PHE A 425 -9.76 -3.68 6.40
N GLY A 426 -10.55 -2.60 6.30
CA GLY A 426 -10.27 -1.33 6.96
C GLY A 426 -8.97 -0.67 6.48
N ILE A 427 -8.40 0.19 7.33
CA ILE A 427 -7.12 0.87 7.07
C ILE A 427 -5.91 -0.07 7.30
N ASN A 428 -6.09 -1.38 7.12
CA ASN A 428 -5.01 -2.36 7.16
C ASN A 428 -4.18 -2.26 5.87
N ALA A 429 -3.22 -1.33 5.89
CA ALA A 429 -2.33 -0.92 4.81
C ALA A 429 -1.43 -2.04 4.24
N LEU A 430 -1.65 -3.29 4.65
CA LEU A 430 -0.76 -4.45 4.58
C LEU A 430 -1.51 -5.74 4.18
N THR A 431 -2.76 -5.63 3.74
CA THR A 431 -3.59 -6.79 3.36
C THR A 431 -3.05 -7.50 2.13
N PHE A 432 -2.89 -6.74 1.03
CA PHE A 432 -2.36 -7.20 -0.23
C PHE A 432 -0.89 -6.74 -0.34
N PHE A 433 0.02 -7.69 -0.19
CA PHE A 433 1.46 -7.49 -0.04
C PHE A 433 2.20 -8.61 -0.80
N PRO A 434 3.46 -8.42 -1.23
CA PRO A 434 4.25 -9.49 -1.82
C PRO A 434 4.21 -10.83 -1.08
N ILE A 435 4.03 -11.90 -1.85
CA ILE A 435 4.01 -13.29 -1.37
C ILE A 435 5.25 -14.04 -1.83
N HIS A 436 5.55 -15.19 -1.23
CA HIS A 436 6.61 -16.09 -1.70
C HIS A 436 6.04 -17.44 -2.18
N GLY A 437 6.86 -18.20 -2.90
CA GLY A 437 6.49 -19.48 -3.54
C GLY A 437 6.28 -19.39 -5.05
N ASP A 438 6.51 -18.22 -5.66
CA ASP A 438 6.48 -18.02 -7.12
C ASP A 438 7.89 -17.98 -7.73
N THR A 439 8.00 -17.73 -9.04
CA THR A 439 9.30 -17.63 -9.72
C THR A 439 10.09 -16.38 -9.36
N PHE A 440 9.46 -15.33 -8.81
CA PHE A 440 10.12 -14.10 -8.42
C PHE A 440 10.73 -14.20 -7.02
N LEU A 441 9.98 -14.73 -6.05
CA LEU A 441 10.38 -14.93 -4.66
C LEU A 441 10.08 -16.39 -4.27
N PRO A 442 10.95 -17.36 -4.63
CA PRO A 442 10.64 -18.79 -4.48
C PRO A 442 10.58 -19.29 -3.04
N GLU A 443 11.14 -18.53 -2.10
CA GLU A 443 11.30 -18.88 -0.68
C GLU A 443 11.14 -17.60 0.15
N PRO A 444 10.84 -17.69 1.47
CA PRO A 444 10.85 -16.52 2.35
C PRO A 444 12.17 -15.74 2.24
N ALA A 445 12.10 -14.41 2.14
CA ALA A 445 13.30 -13.57 1.97
C ALA A 445 14.35 -13.81 3.08
N GLU A 446 13.91 -14.00 4.33
CA GLU A 446 14.78 -14.36 5.47
C GLU A 446 15.59 -15.64 5.23
N LYS A 447 14.98 -16.67 4.63
CA LYS A 447 15.66 -17.93 4.27
C LYS A 447 16.65 -17.70 3.13
N LEU A 448 16.30 -16.90 2.12
CA LEU A 448 17.20 -16.55 1.01
C LEU A 448 18.42 -15.76 1.49
N ILE A 449 18.23 -14.78 2.37
CA ILE A 449 19.28 -13.98 2.99
C ILE A 449 20.20 -14.85 3.85
N ASN A 450 19.63 -15.62 4.78
CA ASN A 450 20.41 -16.44 5.72
C ASN A 450 21.18 -17.58 5.02
N THR A 451 20.70 -18.07 3.87
CA THR A 451 21.42 -19.04 3.01
C THR A 451 22.42 -18.40 2.04
N GLY A 452 22.59 -17.08 2.07
CA GLY A 452 23.63 -16.39 1.30
C GLY A 452 23.27 -16.14 -0.17
N LYS A 453 21.98 -16.09 -0.51
CA LYS A 453 21.47 -15.86 -1.88
C LYS A 453 21.21 -14.39 -2.22
N LEU A 454 21.71 -13.44 -1.42
CA LEU A 454 21.56 -12.01 -1.70
C LEU A 454 22.44 -11.58 -2.89
N ALA A 455 21.94 -10.70 -3.75
CA ALA A 455 22.71 -10.06 -4.81
C ALA A 455 23.97 -9.37 -4.24
N LYS A 456 25.13 -9.61 -4.87
CA LYS A 456 26.44 -9.11 -4.42
C LYS A 456 26.75 -7.75 -5.04
N VAL A 457 26.05 -6.72 -4.56
CA VAL A 457 26.16 -5.34 -5.05
C VAL A 457 26.41 -4.37 -3.89
N PRO A 458 27.02 -3.18 -4.13
CA PRO A 458 27.14 -2.14 -3.10
C PRO A 458 25.76 -1.70 -2.60
N LEU A 459 25.65 -1.56 -1.27
CA LEU A 459 24.43 -1.24 -0.54
C LEU A 459 24.63 0.01 0.31
N LEU A 460 23.80 1.02 0.09
CA LEU A 460 23.57 2.11 1.04
C LEU A 460 22.20 1.86 1.68
N ILE A 461 22.12 1.87 3.01
CA ILE A 461 20.88 1.58 3.73
C ILE A 461 20.80 2.42 5.01
N GLY A 462 19.60 2.88 5.36
CA GLY A 462 19.40 3.74 6.52
C GLY A 462 17.95 3.88 6.96
N ASN A 463 17.77 4.51 8.12
CA ASN A 463 16.49 4.78 8.75
C ASN A 463 16.41 6.23 9.22
N ASN A 464 15.18 6.73 9.33
CA ASN A 464 14.91 7.99 10.02
C ASN A 464 14.97 7.79 11.55
N LYS A 465 15.10 8.91 12.28
CA LYS A 465 15.16 8.89 13.75
C LYS A 465 13.86 8.41 14.41
N ASP A 466 12.71 8.77 13.83
CA ASP A 466 11.38 8.63 14.45
C ASP A 466 10.41 7.81 13.55
N GLU A 467 10.87 6.72 12.94
CA GLU A 467 10.13 5.91 11.94
C GLU A 467 8.68 5.57 12.33
N GLY A 468 8.46 5.14 13.58
CA GLY A 468 7.14 4.70 14.04
C GLY A 468 6.15 5.84 14.34
N SER A 469 6.58 7.10 14.33
CA SER A 469 5.71 8.25 14.61
C SER A 469 4.55 8.35 13.61
N TYR A 470 4.86 8.19 12.32
CA TYR A 470 3.88 8.15 11.25
C TYR A 470 2.89 6.98 11.42
N PHE A 471 3.40 5.77 11.71
CA PHE A 471 2.56 4.59 11.91
C PHE A 471 1.67 4.68 13.14
N VAL A 472 2.16 5.23 14.25
CA VAL A 472 1.33 5.49 15.45
C VAL A 472 0.21 6.48 15.15
N TYR A 473 0.49 7.54 14.39
CA TYR A 473 -0.56 8.46 13.96
C TYR A 473 -1.56 7.79 12.98
N TYR A 474 -1.08 7.03 12.01
CA TYR A 474 -1.93 6.39 11.00
C TYR A 474 -2.83 5.28 11.59
N LEU A 475 -2.28 4.43 12.46
CA LEU A 475 -3.00 3.31 13.06
C LEU A 475 -3.86 3.73 14.26
N PHE A 476 -3.40 4.69 15.07
CA PHE A 476 -4.02 5.01 16.36
C PHE A 476 -4.50 6.47 16.47
N GLY A 477 -4.23 7.33 15.49
CA GLY A 477 -4.46 8.79 15.61
C GLY A 477 -5.90 9.18 15.92
N ARG A 478 -6.88 8.46 15.36
CA ARG A 478 -8.30 8.64 15.69
C ARG A 478 -8.64 8.13 17.09
N SER A 479 -8.18 6.91 17.42
CA SER A 479 -8.49 6.21 18.68
C SER A 479 -7.83 6.85 19.91
N LEU A 480 -6.65 7.45 19.73
CA LEU A 480 -5.90 8.21 20.73
C LEU A 480 -6.15 9.72 20.64
N LYS A 481 -7.09 10.19 19.80
CA LYS A 481 -7.40 11.62 19.58
C LYS A 481 -6.14 12.50 19.49
N LEU A 482 -5.14 12.09 18.71
CA LEU A 482 -3.77 12.70 18.68
C LEU A 482 -3.70 14.15 18.19
N GLU A 483 -4.84 14.74 17.85
CA GLU A 483 -5.03 16.17 17.61
C GLU A 483 -4.89 16.98 18.91
N ASP A 484 -5.28 16.40 20.07
CA ASP A 484 -4.96 16.91 21.41
C ASP A 484 -4.34 15.84 22.31
N VAL A 485 -3.01 15.77 22.28
CA VAL A 485 -2.20 14.87 23.13
C VAL A 485 -2.10 15.32 24.61
N SER A 486 -2.93 16.25 25.08
CA SER A 486 -2.95 16.65 26.50
C SER A 486 -3.77 15.71 27.38
N MET A 487 -4.83 15.09 26.84
CA MET A 487 -5.74 14.20 27.59
C MET A 487 -5.37 12.71 27.49
N VAL A 488 -4.48 12.34 26.56
CA VAL A 488 -4.06 10.95 26.37
C VAL A 488 -3.32 10.44 27.60
N THR A 489 -3.75 9.31 28.13
CA THR A 489 -3.11 8.59 29.24
C THR A 489 -2.11 7.55 28.76
N LYS A 490 -1.27 7.03 29.66
CA LYS A 490 -0.45 5.86 29.32
C LYS A 490 -1.33 4.64 29.04
N TYR A 491 -2.38 4.41 29.84
CA TYR A 491 -3.27 3.25 29.78
C TYR A 491 -3.95 3.12 28.42
N GLU A 492 -4.42 4.21 27.82
CA GLU A 492 -4.98 4.18 26.46
C GLU A 492 -3.94 3.74 25.43
N VAL A 493 -2.74 4.32 25.47
CA VAL A 493 -1.63 3.91 24.60
C VAL A 493 -1.27 2.44 24.84
N ASP A 494 -1.25 2.02 26.10
CA ASP A 494 -0.97 0.65 26.55
C ASP A 494 -1.98 -0.34 25.95
N LEU A 495 -3.27 -0.02 26.05
CA LEU A 495 -4.40 -0.80 25.55
C LEU A 495 -4.40 -0.92 24.02
N TYR A 496 -4.32 0.20 23.28
CA TYR A 496 -4.31 0.16 21.82
C TYR A 496 -3.07 -0.55 21.28
N MET A 497 -1.90 -0.33 21.88
CA MET A 497 -0.69 -1.08 21.53
C MET A 497 -0.83 -2.58 21.82
N THR A 498 -1.56 -2.97 22.88
CA THR A 498 -1.82 -4.39 23.17
C THR A 498 -2.63 -5.01 22.04
N PHE A 499 -3.80 -4.45 21.75
CA PHE A 499 -4.72 -4.98 20.75
C PHE A 499 -4.08 -5.07 19.37
N SER A 500 -3.43 -3.99 18.92
CA SER A 500 -2.91 -3.90 17.56
C SER A 500 -1.65 -4.74 17.35
N LEU A 501 -0.72 -4.81 18.31
CA LEU A 501 0.42 -5.73 18.19
C LEU A 501 -0.03 -7.19 18.31
N GLN A 502 -1.02 -7.51 19.16
CA GLN A 502 -1.56 -8.87 19.30
C GLN A 502 -2.22 -9.33 17.98
N MET A 503 -2.95 -8.43 17.30
CA MET A 503 -3.55 -8.70 15.99
C MET A 503 -2.48 -8.92 14.90
N LEU A 504 -1.45 -8.05 14.85
CA LEU A 504 -0.41 -8.09 13.82
C LEU A 504 0.58 -9.25 13.99
N LEU A 505 1.01 -9.53 15.23
CA LEU A 505 2.04 -10.52 15.53
C LEU A 505 1.50 -11.89 15.94
N GLN A 506 0.19 -12.00 16.22
CA GLN A 506 -0.50 -13.23 16.63
C GLN A 506 0.18 -13.98 17.80
N THR A 507 0.82 -13.23 18.70
CA THR A 507 1.61 -13.75 19.83
C THR A 507 1.47 -12.83 21.03
N ASN A 508 1.86 -13.28 22.23
CA ASN A 508 1.79 -12.45 23.44
C ASN A 508 2.78 -11.26 23.36
N VAL A 509 2.23 -10.05 23.38
CA VAL A 509 2.99 -8.79 23.20
C VAL A 509 3.37 -8.09 24.50
N ARG A 510 3.06 -8.68 25.67
CA ARG A 510 3.29 -8.08 26.99
C ARG A 510 4.76 -7.69 27.19
N THR A 511 5.69 -8.62 26.98
CA THR A 511 7.13 -8.39 27.17
C THR A 511 7.68 -7.31 26.22
N ILE A 512 7.16 -7.26 24.99
CA ILE A 512 7.53 -6.24 23.99
C ILE A 512 7.06 -4.87 24.48
N ARG A 513 5.80 -4.73 24.91
CA ARG A 513 5.24 -3.48 25.43
C ARG A 513 5.92 -3.00 26.71
N GLU A 514 6.09 -3.89 27.70
CA GLU A 514 6.74 -3.56 28.98
C GLU A 514 8.17 -3.05 28.76
N ARG A 515 8.89 -3.52 27.74
CA ARG A 515 10.25 -3.04 27.40
C ARG A 515 10.33 -1.53 27.11
N TYR A 516 9.24 -0.92 26.64
CA TYR A 516 9.15 0.50 26.28
C TYR A 516 8.30 1.31 27.28
N LEU A 517 7.20 0.75 27.78
CA LEU A 517 6.19 1.48 28.57
C LEU A 517 6.32 1.35 30.09
N ARG A 518 7.07 0.37 30.63
CA ARG A 518 7.15 0.13 32.10
C ARG A 518 7.66 1.30 32.93
N ASN A 519 8.49 2.18 32.34
CA ASN A 519 9.11 3.34 32.99
C ASN A 519 8.40 4.66 32.65
N VAL A 520 7.17 4.57 32.15
CA VAL A 520 6.28 5.70 31.87
C VAL A 520 5.20 5.72 32.95
N LYS A 521 4.94 6.87 33.56
CA LYS A 521 3.85 7.06 34.52
C LYS A 521 2.52 7.26 33.80
N GLU A 522 1.43 7.17 34.54
CA GLU A 522 0.08 7.18 33.97
C GLU A 522 -0.30 8.55 33.36
N ASP A 523 0.18 9.62 33.98
CA ASP A 523 0.07 11.03 33.56
C ASP A 523 1.03 11.42 32.42
N GLU A 524 1.97 10.56 32.03
CA GLU A 524 2.99 10.87 31.02
C GLU A 524 2.57 10.48 29.59
N GLY A 525 1.33 10.76 29.17
CA GLY A 525 0.78 10.38 27.86
C GLY A 525 1.65 10.71 26.64
N ARG A 526 2.19 11.94 26.57
CA ARG A 526 3.12 12.37 25.50
C ARG A 526 4.43 11.57 25.47
N LYS A 527 4.83 10.95 26.58
CA LYS A 527 5.97 10.04 26.66
C LYS A 527 5.55 8.62 26.29
N ALA A 528 4.35 8.18 26.66
CA ALA A 528 3.77 6.91 26.21
C ALA A 528 3.64 6.87 24.67
N ILE A 529 3.08 7.92 24.04
CA ILE A 529 2.98 8.05 22.57
C ILE A 529 4.36 7.95 21.92
N ARG A 530 5.37 8.67 22.44
CA ARG A 530 6.75 8.58 21.93
C ARG A 530 7.35 7.19 22.09
N LYS A 531 7.09 6.51 23.21
CA LYS A 531 7.55 5.13 23.45
C LYS A 531 6.82 4.09 22.60
N ALA A 532 5.55 4.32 22.24
CA ALA A 532 4.85 3.55 21.23
C ALA A 532 5.45 3.79 19.83
N ALA A 533 5.81 5.03 19.49
CA ALA A 533 6.46 5.35 18.21
C ALA A 533 7.87 4.73 18.10
N GLU A 534 8.66 4.74 19.19
CA GLU A 534 9.93 3.99 19.26
C GLU A 534 9.69 2.49 19.03
N LEU A 535 8.74 1.86 19.75
CA LEU A 535 8.42 0.45 19.62
C LEU A 535 8.01 0.08 18.18
N VAL A 536 7.08 0.82 17.58
CA VAL A 536 6.61 0.57 16.21
C VAL A 536 7.74 0.81 15.20
N GLY A 537 8.56 1.83 15.38
CA GLY A 537 9.71 2.12 14.52
C GLY A 537 10.76 1.02 14.56
N ASP A 538 11.12 0.56 15.76
CA ASP A 538 12.05 -0.54 15.99
C ASP A 538 11.55 -1.84 15.35
N LEU A 539 10.30 -2.22 15.63
CA LEU A 539 9.69 -3.46 15.15
C LEU A 539 9.47 -3.48 13.63
N ALA A 540 8.98 -2.38 13.06
CA ALA A 540 8.58 -2.32 11.66
C ALA A 540 9.76 -2.04 10.73
N MET A 541 10.63 -1.10 11.10
CA MET A 541 11.64 -0.54 10.18
C MET A 541 13.07 -0.75 10.68
N ILE A 542 13.43 -0.26 11.88
CA ILE A 542 14.83 -0.11 12.27
C ILE A 542 15.50 -1.47 12.51
N CYS A 543 14.90 -2.37 13.29
CA CYS A 543 15.50 -3.69 13.55
C CYS A 543 15.57 -4.56 12.29
N PRO A 544 14.52 -4.69 11.45
CA PRO A 544 14.62 -5.39 10.17
C PRO A 544 15.69 -4.83 9.24
N THR A 545 15.78 -3.50 9.12
CA THR A 545 16.75 -2.80 8.26
C THR A 545 18.18 -3.02 8.74
N LYS A 546 18.42 -2.89 10.05
CA LYS A 546 19.74 -3.15 10.66
C LYS A 546 20.17 -4.61 10.49
N TYR A 547 19.29 -5.57 10.78
CA TYR A 547 19.61 -6.99 10.63
C TYR A 547 19.88 -7.34 9.16
N PHE A 548 19.12 -6.78 8.21
CA PHE A 548 19.40 -6.95 6.78
C PHE A 548 20.80 -6.42 6.40
N ALA A 549 21.18 -5.24 6.88
CA ALA A 549 22.51 -4.67 6.65
C ALA A 549 23.63 -5.56 7.24
N GLU A 550 23.43 -6.10 8.44
CA GLU A 550 24.37 -7.03 9.09
C GLU A 550 24.51 -8.34 8.29
N GLN A 551 23.42 -8.91 7.77
CA GLN A 551 23.49 -10.11 6.91
C GLN A 551 24.18 -9.82 5.57
N ALA A 552 23.90 -8.67 4.94
CA ALA A 552 24.56 -8.26 3.70
C ALA A 552 26.08 -8.11 3.89
N ALA A 553 26.50 -7.45 4.97
CA ALA A 553 27.92 -7.32 5.34
C ALA A 553 28.56 -8.69 5.64
N MET A 554 27.91 -9.55 6.43
CA MET A 554 28.41 -10.90 6.72
C MET A 554 28.53 -11.77 5.47
N GLN A 555 27.63 -11.64 4.50
CA GLN A 555 27.74 -12.36 3.23
C GLN A 555 29.01 -11.95 2.47
N LEU A 556 29.38 -10.66 2.45
CA LEU A 556 30.63 -10.20 1.86
C LEU A 556 31.85 -10.80 2.59
N PHE A 557 31.91 -10.70 3.92
CA PHE A 557 33.02 -11.27 4.71
C PHE A 557 33.18 -12.78 4.55
N ARG A 558 32.08 -13.56 4.52
CA ARG A 558 32.14 -15.02 4.28
C ARG A 558 32.71 -15.38 2.91
N ASN A 559 32.50 -14.53 1.90
CA ASN A 559 33.10 -14.74 0.58
C ASN A 559 34.62 -14.44 0.60
N LEU A 560 35.04 -13.34 1.23
CA LEU A 560 36.47 -13.01 1.41
C LEU A 560 37.22 -14.11 2.17
N ALA A 561 36.63 -14.63 3.26
CA ALA A 561 37.21 -15.73 4.03
C ALA A 561 37.32 -17.04 3.22
N ARG A 562 36.36 -17.33 2.33
CA ARG A 562 36.39 -18.50 1.43
C ARG A 562 37.39 -18.37 0.29
N LEU A 563 37.75 -17.16 -0.12
CA LEU A 563 38.71 -16.91 -1.21
C LEU A 563 40.18 -17.11 -0.80
N GLY A 564 40.48 -17.18 0.50
CA GLY A 564 41.75 -17.72 1.00
C GLY A 564 43.00 -16.86 0.74
N ARG A 565 43.30 -15.98 1.71
CA ARG A 565 44.50 -15.12 1.87
C ARG A 565 44.50 -13.75 1.19
N ASN A 566 44.94 -12.76 1.98
CA ASN A 566 45.90 -11.72 1.61
C ASN A 566 45.73 -10.97 0.26
N ASP A 567 44.62 -10.28 0.05
CA ASP A 567 44.64 -9.02 -0.73
C ASP A 567 44.24 -7.87 0.21
N PRO A 568 45.10 -6.85 0.43
CA PRO A 568 44.81 -5.72 1.30
C PRO A 568 44.10 -4.56 0.55
N ARG A 569 43.32 -4.87 -0.49
CA ARG A 569 42.56 -3.92 -1.32
C ARG A 569 41.05 -4.07 -1.11
#